data_AF-A0A661G3X2-F1
#
_entry.id   AF-A0A661G3X2-F1
#
_cell.length_a   1.000
_cell.length_b   1.000
_cell.length_c   1.000
_cell.angle_alpha   90.00
_cell.angle_beta   90.00
_cell.angle_gamma   90.00
#
_symmetry.space_group_name_H-M   'P 1'
#
loop_
_entity.id
_entity.type
_entity.pdbx_description
1 polymer ?
#
loop_
_entity_poly.entity_id
_entity_poly.type
_entity_poly.pdbx_seq_one_letter_code
_entity_poly.pdbx_strand_id
1 'polypeptide(L)'
;MSACVQQLKSPALIDRVRNKGVFIGAAFVLALIAAPAIAQTDTATDITKPVYTEGNERCLMCHSGLRMELLSESPHGDADNPDSPFGQRGCESCHGPGSFHVSRSMRGTGRPPMITFGEDVATPREHQVEVCMDCHTKDVDEMLKIDGHRNARDSAEALSLSCASCHTIHQVPAELASEDAARSAALAARLSQPAVFTERGKDQCLLCHSDTPIQLMAETVHGDTSNPLSPFGQQGCESCHGKGSLHVTASLSGDGRPRLTDFGPDAVSSPRQQNQACLNCHRRDRETIMSIDAHVNAVGFEDISCATCHAMHPSAEPVQTSAPILDNTASFTAVGAEQCALCHHEGQISLINATSHGDASNPQSPFGQHECESCHGPGSAHIKLSIAADEIRAPMVAYGDDSHTPKALQSETCLACHASHDEGFPNLAWNDMVHRSAATCTNCHKMHTEVQTMSDKSSEMSACLYCHDNAGADAPTIDWDGSMHANDEVSCRNCHTVHVAGSDLLDKQAQTINCAACHEGVNAGNGTIAWHDSVHANNDLSCASCHQVHVDHNPLVDRTAQTQLCFSCHEDREEKHPRFENKAIRFEELNCSDCHDVHNLLPQSDDIKSADYSAPTRRP
;
A
#
# COMPACT_ATOMS: atom_id res chain seq x y z
N MET A 1 -0.92 -45.14 13.74
CA MET A 1 -1.51 -46.19 14.60
C MET A 1 -1.71 -45.61 16.00
N SER A 2 -2.73 -46.09 16.74
CA SER A 2 -3.23 -45.69 18.08
C SER A 2 -2.20 -45.12 19.08
N ALA A 3 -2.43 -44.06 19.87
CA ALA A 3 -3.57 -43.60 20.70
C ALA A 3 -3.60 -44.15 22.16
N CYS A 4 -3.33 -43.26 23.14
CA CYS A 4 -3.75 -43.20 24.56
C CYS A 4 -3.00 -41.99 25.18
N VAL A 5 -3.55 -40.88 25.71
CA VAL A 5 -4.77 -40.55 26.51
C VAL A 5 -4.61 -40.85 28.01
N GLN A 6 -5.08 -39.92 28.86
CA GLN A 6 -5.07 -39.83 30.35
C GLN A 6 -3.83 -39.09 30.94
N GLN A 7 -3.93 -38.25 31.99
CA GLN A 7 -5.07 -37.86 32.84
C GLN A 7 -4.83 -36.47 33.52
N LEU A 8 -5.90 -35.70 33.80
CA LEU A 8 -5.90 -34.52 34.68
C LEU A 8 -6.14 -34.89 36.15
N LYS A 9 -5.63 -34.08 37.10
CA LYS A 9 -6.06 -33.90 38.53
C LYS A 9 -5.19 -32.79 39.18
N SER A 10 -5.66 -31.56 39.47
CA SER A 10 -6.58 -31.11 40.56
C SER A 10 -5.88 -30.92 41.93
N PRO A 11 -6.41 -30.19 42.95
CA PRO A 11 -7.45 -29.13 43.03
C PRO A 11 -7.11 -27.94 43.99
N ALA A 12 -7.95 -26.88 44.05
CA ALA A 12 -8.32 -26.01 45.22
C ALA A 12 -8.85 -24.64 44.75
N LEU A 13 -9.79 -23.93 45.40
CA LEU A 13 -10.82 -24.27 46.41
C LEU A 13 -12.04 -23.31 46.21
N ILE A 14 -13.17 -23.57 46.88
CA ILE A 14 -14.48 -22.94 46.66
C ILE A 14 -14.86 -21.93 47.78
N ASP A 15 -15.88 -21.09 47.51
CA ASP A 15 -16.74 -20.28 48.41
C ASP A 15 -16.36 -18.83 48.79
N ARG A 16 -17.15 -17.86 48.28
CA ARG A 16 -18.36 -17.38 49.00
C ARG A 16 -19.31 -16.52 48.14
N VAL A 17 -20.61 -16.75 48.33
CA VAL A 17 -21.73 -16.03 47.68
C VAL A 17 -22.43 -15.08 48.65
N ARG A 18 -22.79 -13.85 48.25
CA ARG A 18 -24.08 -13.21 48.66
C ARG A 18 -24.51 -11.93 47.90
N ASN A 19 -25.54 -12.12 47.05
CA ASN A 19 -26.69 -11.24 46.75
C ASN A 19 -26.61 -9.70 46.84
N LYS A 20 -26.83 -9.05 45.68
CA LYS A 20 -27.97 -8.14 45.31
C LYS A 20 -27.57 -7.42 44.00
N GLY A 21 -28.36 -7.32 42.92
CA GLY A 21 -29.64 -7.90 42.53
C GLY A 21 -30.26 -7.09 41.35
N VAL A 22 -31.12 -7.74 40.55
CA VAL A 22 -32.11 -7.14 39.59
C VAL A 22 -31.62 -6.70 38.17
N PHE A 23 -32.04 -7.49 37.15
CA PHE A 23 -32.56 -7.14 35.79
C PHE A 23 -31.90 -5.99 34.96
N ILE A 24 -31.66 -6.03 33.64
CA ILE A 24 -32.16 -6.76 32.42
C ILE A 24 -30.93 -6.93 31.47
N GLY A 25 -30.77 -7.86 30.51
CA GLY A 25 -31.55 -9.00 29.98
C GLY A 25 -31.02 -9.44 28.59
N ALA A 26 -31.85 -10.08 27.75
CA ALA A 26 -31.64 -10.41 26.32
C ALA A 26 -30.24 -10.91 25.87
N ALA A 27 -30.02 -12.23 25.91
CA ALA A 27 -28.91 -12.87 25.23
C ALA A 27 -29.19 -13.03 23.73
N PHE A 28 -28.25 -12.62 22.86
CA PHE A 28 -28.20 -13.05 21.47
C PHE A 28 -27.17 -14.18 21.33
N VAL A 29 -27.61 -15.33 20.84
CA VAL A 29 -26.73 -16.46 20.52
C VAL A 29 -26.17 -16.22 19.12
N LEU A 30 -24.87 -15.97 19.02
CA LEU A 30 -24.15 -16.03 17.75
C LEU A 30 -23.35 -17.35 17.69
N ALA A 31 -23.64 -18.18 16.71
CA ALA A 31 -23.01 -19.48 16.55
C ALA A 31 -21.59 -19.34 15.98
N LEU A 32 -20.61 -19.99 16.63
CA LEU A 32 -19.27 -20.18 16.08
C LEU A 32 -19.33 -21.14 14.88
N ILE A 33 -19.27 -20.61 13.67
CA ILE A 33 -18.94 -21.38 12.46
C ILE A 33 -17.44 -21.19 12.22
N ALA A 34 -16.65 -22.23 12.53
CA ALA A 34 -15.25 -22.28 12.17
C ALA A 34 -15.12 -22.63 10.68
N ALA A 35 -14.76 -21.65 9.85
CA ALA A 35 -14.29 -21.91 8.49
C ALA A 35 -12.80 -22.34 8.52
N PRO A 36 -12.39 -23.34 7.73
CA PRO A 36 -10.97 -23.69 7.62
C PRO A 36 -10.24 -22.61 6.81
N ALA A 37 -9.17 -22.06 7.36
CA ALA A 37 -8.27 -21.18 6.61
C ALA A 37 -7.52 -21.99 5.55
N ILE A 38 -7.83 -21.77 4.27
CA ILE A 38 -7.02 -22.25 3.16
C ILE A 38 -5.90 -21.24 2.96
N ALA A 39 -4.67 -21.62 3.31
CA ALA A 39 -3.49 -20.81 3.01
C ALA A 39 -3.18 -20.91 1.50
N GLN A 40 -3.42 -19.83 0.76
CA GLN A 40 -2.86 -19.69 -0.59
C GLN A 40 -1.39 -19.25 -0.44
N THR A 41 -0.48 -20.14 -0.86
CA THR A 41 0.93 -19.81 -1.03
C THR A 41 1.16 -19.44 -2.49
N ASP A 42 1.34 -18.15 -2.78
CA ASP A 42 1.79 -17.71 -4.11
C ASP A 42 3.24 -18.13 -4.35
N THR A 43 3.42 -19.21 -5.11
CA THR A 43 4.72 -19.65 -5.60
C THR A 43 4.99 -19.05 -6.96
N ALA A 44 5.98 -18.15 -7.06
CA ALA A 44 6.43 -17.59 -8.32
C ALA A 44 6.72 -18.69 -9.36
N THR A 45 6.13 -18.57 -10.56
CA THR A 45 6.13 -19.61 -11.58
C THR A 45 7.45 -19.67 -12.36
N ASP A 46 8.14 -20.81 -12.24
CA ASP A 46 9.40 -21.10 -12.94
C ASP A 46 9.18 -21.29 -14.45
N ILE A 47 9.50 -20.25 -15.24
CA ILE A 47 9.37 -20.20 -16.70
C ILE A 47 10.20 -21.26 -17.47
N THR A 48 11.06 -22.02 -16.78
CA THR A 48 11.85 -23.12 -17.38
C THR A 48 11.12 -24.47 -17.36
N LYS A 49 10.00 -24.59 -16.64
CA LYS A 49 9.19 -25.81 -16.54
C LYS A 49 7.87 -25.69 -17.31
N PRO A 50 7.34 -26.81 -17.84
CA PRO A 50 5.98 -26.81 -18.37
C PRO A 50 4.98 -26.66 -17.22
N VAL A 51 3.93 -25.89 -17.45
CA VAL A 51 2.87 -25.57 -16.48
C VAL A 51 1.53 -25.94 -17.10
N TYR A 52 0.57 -26.35 -16.27
CA TYR A 52 -0.79 -26.59 -16.70
C TYR A 52 -1.42 -25.29 -17.22
N THR A 53 -2.14 -25.36 -18.33
CA THR A 53 -2.85 -24.23 -18.93
C THR A 53 -4.30 -24.22 -18.47
N GLU A 54 -4.84 -23.02 -18.22
CA GLU A 54 -6.25 -22.88 -17.87
C GLU A 54 -7.13 -23.06 -19.11
N GLY A 55 -8.11 -23.95 -19.00
CA GLY A 55 -9.16 -24.17 -19.98
C GLY A 55 -8.82 -25.15 -21.11
N ASN A 56 -9.82 -25.92 -21.56
CA ASN A 56 -9.68 -26.86 -22.68
C ASN A 56 -9.73 -26.16 -24.06
N GLU A 57 -10.27 -24.95 -24.10
CA GLU A 57 -10.59 -24.20 -25.31
C GLU A 57 -9.31 -23.91 -26.11
N ARG A 58 -8.20 -23.66 -25.41
CA ARG A 58 -6.87 -23.47 -26.01
C ARG A 58 -6.36 -24.69 -26.77
N CYS A 59 -6.65 -25.90 -26.29
CA CYS A 59 -6.33 -27.13 -27.00
C CYS A 59 -7.24 -27.33 -28.21
N LEU A 60 -8.55 -27.13 -28.03
CA LEU A 60 -9.58 -27.32 -29.06
C LEU A 60 -9.45 -26.34 -30.24
N MET A 61 -8.84 -25.17 -30.05
CA MET A 61 -8.47 -24.27 -31.18
C MET A 61 -7.59 -24.94 -32.24
N CYS A 62 -6.78 -25.94 -31.89
CA CYS A 62 -5.92 -26.67 -32.83
C CYS A 62 -6.29 -28.16 -32.96
N HIS A 63 -6.93 -28.73 -31.94
CA HIS A 63 -7.35 -30.13 -31.88
C HIS A 63 -8.88 -30.26 -31.82
N SER A 64 -9.61 -29.54 -32.67
CA SER A 64 -11.06 -29.70 -32.82
C SER A 64 -11.41 -30.73 -33.91
N GLY A 65 -12.56 -31.39 -33.75
CA GLY A 65 -13.09 -32.40 -34.66
C GLY A 65 -14.13 -33.30 -33.96
N LEU A 66 -14.87 -34.12 -34.73
CA LEU A 66 -15.89 -35.02 -34.15
C LEU A 66 -15.27 -35.99 -33.14
N ARG A 67 -13.99 -36.34 -33.33
CA ARG A 67 -13.18 -37.13 -32.40
C ARG A 67 -13.12 -36.55 -30.98
N MET A 68 -13.15 -35.22 -30.83
CA MET A 68 -13.15 -34.55 -29.52
C MET A 68 -14.56 -34.17 -29.05
N GLU A 69 -15.52 -34.02 -29.96
CA GLU A 69 -16.95 -33.90 -29.63
C GLU A 69 -17.45 -35.19 -28.96
N LEU A 70 -17.11 -36.37 -29.48
CA LEU A 70 -17.46 -37.67 -28.87
C LEU A 70 -16.71 -37.96 -27.55
N LEU A 71 -15.67 -37.19 -27.21
CA LEU A 71 -14.97 -37.36 -25.91
C LEU A 71 -15.83 -36.85 -24.75
N SER A 72 -16.59 -35.77 -24.92
CA SER A 72 -17.48 -35.23 -23.87
C SER A 72 -18.66 -36.14 -23.58
N GLU A 73 -19.03 -37.03 -24.50
CA GLU A 73 -20.03 -38.09 -24.27
C GLU A 73 -19.45 -39.31 -23.51
N SER A 74 -18.14 -39.35 -23.26
CA SER A 74 -17.49 -40.42 -22.50
C SER A 74 -17.43 -40.11 -20.99
N PRO A 75 -17.32 -41.13 -20.12
CA PRO A 75 -17.08 -40.94 -18.69
C PRO A 75 -15.80 -40.15 -18.35
N HIS A 76 -14.88 -40.00 -19.30
CA HIS A 76 -13.66 -39.20 -19.12
C HIS A 76 -13.83 -37.73 -19.50
N GLY A 77 -14.85 -37.40 -20.31
CA GLY A 77 -15.17 -36.04 -20.74
C GLY A 77 -16.28 -35.37 -19.92
N ASP A 78 -16.87 -36.08 -18.95
CA ASP A 78 -17.86 -35.58 -18.01
C ASP A 78 -17.24 -34.53 -17.07
N ALA A 79 -17.42 -33.25 -17.40
CA ALA A 79 -16.88 -32.13 -16.62
C ALA A 79 -17.60 -31.91 -15.28
N ASP A 80 -18.80 -32.45 -15.07
CA ASP A 80 -19.56 -32.34 -13.83
C ASP A 80 -19.08 -33.38 -12.77
N ASN A 81 -18.34 -34.40 -13.21
CA ASN A 81 -17.74 -35.41 -12.35
C ASN A 81 -16.29 -35.03 -11.94
N PRO A 82 -16.03 -34.68 -10.66
CA PRO A 82 -14.69 -34.27 -10.20
C PRO A 82 -13.66 -35.41 -10.17
N ASP A 83 -14.08 -36.67 -10.22
CA ASP A 83 -13.18 -37.82 -10.40
C ASP A 83 -12.77 -38.02 -11.87
N SER A 84 -13.40 -37.33 -12.84
CA SER A 84 -13.06 -37.44 -14.25
C SER A 84 -11.84 -36.58 -14.63
N PRO A 85 -11.10 -36.94 -15.69
CA PRO A 85 -10.09 -36.07 -16.30
C PRO A 85 -10.60 -34.65 -16.60
N PHE A 86 -11.86 -34.50 -17.03
CA PHE A 86 -12.45 -33.21 -17.41
C PHE A 86 -12.97 -32.39 -16.22
N GLY A 87 -13.35 -33.03 -15.12
CA GLY A 87 -13.60 -32.35 -13.84
C GLY A 87 -12.32 -31.91 -13.10
N GLN A 88 -11.14 -32.31 -13.59
CA GLN A 88 -9.83 -31.98 -13.01
C GLN A 88 -9.04 -30.95 -13.85
N ARG A 89 -8.28 -31.40 -14.86
CA ARG A 89 -7.40 -30.58 -15.71
C ARG A 89 -7.69 -30.75 -17.21
N GLY A 90 -8.86 -31.31 -17.56
CA GLY A 90 -9.27 -31.47 -18.95
C GLY A 90 -8.34 -32.36 -19.77
N CYS A 91 -7.97 -31.89 -20.97
CA CYS A 91 -7.01 -32.54 -21.84
C CYS A 91 -5.65 -32.80 -21.15
N GLU A 92 -5.21 -31.90 -20.27
CA GLU A 92 -3.90 -31.98 -19.63
C GLU A 92 -3.82 -33.05 -18.54
N SER A 93 -4.96 -33.52 -18.03
CA SER A 93 -5.04 -34.71 -17.16
C SER A 93 -4.49 -35.97 -17.85
N CYS A 94 -4.58 -36.04 -19.18
CA CYS A 94 -4.08 -37.17 -19.98
C CYS A 94 -2.82 -36.82 -20.78
N HIS A 95 -2.71 -35.58 -21.26
CA HIS A 95 -1.63 -35.16 -22.17
C HIS A 95 -0.44 -34.49 -21.46
N GLY A 96 -0.58 -34.17 -20.17
CA GLY A 96 0.40 -33.43 -19.37
C GLY A 96 0.28 -31.91 -19.54
N PRO A 97 1.13 -31.12 -18.86
CA PRO A 97 1.09 -29.65 -18.86
C PRO A 97 1.46 -29.05 -20.24
N GLY A 98 0.52 -28.31 -20.83
CA GLY A 98 0.58 -27.86 -22.22
C GLY A 98 1.31 -26.55 -22.49
N SER A 99 1.79 -25.82 -21.47
CA SER A 99 2.30 -24.44 -21.67
C SER A 99 3.37 -24.32 -22.75
N PHE A 100 4.30 -25.28 -22.85
CA PHE A 100 5.34 -25.29 -23.88
C PHE A 100 4.82 -25.73 -25.25
N HIS A 101 3.85 -26.65 -25.31
CA HIS A 101 3.22 -27.06 -26.55
C HIS A 101 2.47 -25.89 -27.19
N VAL A 102 1.69 -25.11 -26.39
CA VAL A 102 0.92 -23.97 -26.90
C VAL A 102 1.78 -22.74 -27.19
N SER A 103 2.81 -22.45 -26.39
CA SER A 103 3.62 -21.22 -26.53
C SER A 103 4.83 -21.33 -27.47
N ARG A 104 5.44 -22.51 -27.63
CA ARG A 104 6.71 -22.64 -28.38
C ARG A 104 6.49 -23.34 -29.72
N SER A 105 6.56 -22.59 -30.81
CA SER A 105 6.74 -23.14 -32.16
C SER A 105 8.22 -23.12 -32.53
N MET A 106 8.85 -24.30 -32.62
CA MET A 106 10.24 -24.40 -33.03
C MET A 106 10.34 -24.29 -34.56
N ARG A 107 11.10 -23.30 -35.04
CA ARG A 107 11.27 -23.00 -36.47
C ARG A 107 11.75 -24.24 -37.24
N GLY A 108 10.82 -24.91 -37.93
CA GLY A 108 11.09 -26.06 -38.81
C GLY A 108 10.92 -27.45 -38.19
N THR A 109 10.66 -27.58 -36.88
CA THR A 109 10.50 -28.89 -36.21
C THR A 109 9.14 -29.09 -35.52
N GLY A 110 8.30 -28.06 -35.44
CA GLY A 110 6.94 -28.15 -34.88
C GLY A 110 6.84 -27.72 -33.42
N ARG A 111 5.73 -28.08 -32.76
CA ARG A 111 5.51 -27.87 -31.32
C ARG A 111 6.16 -29.01 -30.53
N PRO A 112 6.66 -28.77 -29.30
CA PRO A 112 7.12 -29.83 -28.40
C PRO A 112 6.06 -30.96 -28.27
N PRO A 113 6.44 -32.24 -28.34
CA PRO A 113 5.46 -33.33 -28.24
C PRO A 113 4.86 -33.40 -26.83
N MET A 114 3.56 -33.67 -26.77
CA MET A 114 2.83 -33.98 -25.54
C MET A 114 2.82 -35.50 -25.30
N ILE A 115 2.30 -35.94 -24.15
CA ILE A 115 1.98 -37.37 -23.96
C ILE A 115 0.98 -37.80 -25.04
N THR A 116 1.24 -38.94 -25.66
CA THR A 116 0.46 -39.52 -26.75
C THR A 116 0.30 -41.01 -26.52
N PHE A 117 -0.80 -41.58 -27.00
CA PHE A 117 -1.21 -42.95 -26.66
C PHE A 117 -1.30 -43.83 -27.91
N GLY A 118 -0.78 -45.05 -27.82
CA GLY A 118 -0.75 -46.03 -28.91
C GLY A 118 0.58 -46.79 -28.98
N GLU A 119 0.71 -47.63 -30.00
CA GLU A 119 1.88 -48.53 -30.17
C GLU A 119 3.02 -47.86 -30.95
N ASP A 120 2.70 -46.99 -31.92
CA ASP A 120 3.65 -46.29 -32.79
C ASP A 120 3.86 -44.80 -32.41
N VAL A 121 3.85 -44.47 -31.11
CA VAL A 121 3.97 -43.09 -30.62
C VAL A 121 5.29 -42.83 -29.88
N ALA A 122 5.71 -41.56 -29.81
CA ALA A 122 6.97 -41.16 -29.19
C ALA A 122 6.98 -41.30 -27.65
N THR A 123 5.82 -41.43 -27.02
CA THR A 123 5.68 -41.59 -25.57
C THR A 123 5.96 -43.04 -25.15
N PRO A 124 6.94 -43.30 -24.26
CA PRO A 124 7.20 -44.65 -23.76
C PRO A 124 5.97 -45.31 -23.12
N ARG A 125 5.79 -46.62 -23.35
CA ARG A 125 4.64 -47.40 -22.84
C ARG A 125 4.44 -47.28 -21.33
N GLU A 126 5.54 -47.24 -20.57
CA GLU A 126 5.50 -47.05 -19.10
C GLU A 126 4.80 -45.74 -18.71
N HIS A 127 5.16 -44.62 -19.35
CA HIS A 127 4.56 -43.30 -19.13
C HIS A 127 3.09 -43.26 -19.64
N GLN A 128 2.77 -43.95 -20.74
CA GLN A 128 1.36 -44.09 -21.18
C GLN A 128 0.49 -44.82 -20.14
N VAL A 129 1.05 -45.81 -19.44
CA VAL A 129 0.32 -46.58 -18.41
C VAL A 129 0.27 -45.82 -17.09
N GLU A 130 1.34 -45.12 -16.71
CA GLU A 130 1.42 -44.28 -15.50
C GLU A 130 0.24 -43.29 -15.42
N VAL A 131 0.01 -42.51 -16.48
CA VAL A 131 -1.10 -41.53 -16.58
C VAL A 131 -2.48 -42.15 -16.32
N CYS A 132 -2.74 -43.36 -16.84
CA CYS A 132 -4.01 -44.04 -16.58
C CYS A 132 -4.10 -44.57 -15.14
N MET A 133 -2.97 -45.06 -14.61
CA MET A 133 -2.91 -45.70 -13.30
C MET A 133 -2.94 -44.69 -12.15
N ASP A 134 -2.50 -43.44 -12.34
CA ASP A 134 -2.63 -42.37 -11.34
C ASP A 134 -4.09 -42.20 -10.86
N CYS A 135 -5.07 -42.41 -11.75
CA CYS A 135 -6.49 -42.44 -11.39
C CYS A 135 -7.01 -43.87 -11.12
N HIS A 136 -6.69 -44.86 -11.97
CA HIS A 136 -7.30 -46.19 -11.92
C HIS A 136 -6.62 -47.21 -10.99
N THR A 137 -5.54 -46.86 -10.29
CA THR A 137 -4.92 -47.75 -9.28
C THR A 137 -5.93 -48.19 -8.20
N LYS A 138 -6.89 -47.33 -7.85
CA LYS A 138 -7.96 -47.64 -6.87
C LYS A 138 -8.94 -48.71 -7.36
N ASP A 139 -9.04 -48.93 -8.66
CA ASP A 139 -10.04 -49.80 -9.30
C ASP A 139 -9.47 -51.17 -9.74
N VAL A 140 -8.18 -51.46 -9.48
CA VAL A 140 -7.47 -52.65 -10.02
C VAL A 140 -8.18 -53.97 -9.70
N ASP A 141 -8.66 -54.15 -8.47
CA ASP A 141 -9.36 -55.38 -8.06
C ASP A 141 -10.72 -55.54 -8.76
N GLU A 142 -11.39 -54.45 -9.13
CA GLU A 142 -12.63 -54.46 -9.92
C GLU A 142 -12.33 -54.66 -11.41
N MET A 143 -11.30 -53.99 -11.94
CA MET A 143 -10.86 -54.17 -13.34
C MET A 143 -10.46 -55.62 -13.61
N LEU A 144 -9.77 -56.28 -12.67
CA LEU A 144 -9.41 -57.70 -12.75
C LEU A 144 -10.60 -58.66 -12.56
N LYS A 145 -11.84 -58.18 -12.37
CA LYS A 145 -13.05 -58.99 -12.51
C LYS A 145 -13.47 -59.20 -13.97
N ILE A 146 -12.97 -58.38 -14.90
CA ILE A 146 -13.19 -58.49 -16.33
C ILE A 146 -12.19 -59.50 -16.93
N ASP A 147 -12.68 -60.50 -17.68
CA ASP A 147 -11.83 -61.54 -18.29
C ASP A 147 -10.72 -60.97 -19.17
N GLY A 148 -11.01 -59.90 -19.94
CA GLY A 148 -10.01 -59.22 -20.77
C GLY A 148 -8.79 -58.74 -19.98
N HIS A 149 -9.00 -58.10 -18.81
CA HIS A 149 -7.89 -57.61 -17.99
C HIS A 149 -7.13 -58.74 -17.29
N ARG A 150 -7.80 -59.82 -16.86
CA ARG A 150 -7.11 -61.02 -16.34
C ARG A 150 -6.23 -61.66 -17.42
N ASN A 151 -6.80 -61.88 -18.60
CA ASN A 151 -6.09 -62.51 -19.72
C ASN A 151 -4.91 -61.64 -20.18
N ALA A 152 -5.06 -60.31 -20.21
CA ALA A 152 -3.97 -59.39 -20.51
C ALA A 152 -2.85 -59.45 -19.47
N ARG A 153 -3.17 -59.49 -18.16
CA ARG A 153 -2.21 -59.63 -17.05
C ARG A 153 -1.45 -60.96 -17.10
N ASP A 154 -2.15 -62.05 -17.41
CA ASP A 154 -1.61 -63.41 -17.37
C ASP A 154 -0.96 -63.84 -18.70
N SER A 155 -0.95 -62.96 -19.71
CA SER A 155 -0.31 -63.19 -21.02
C SER A 155 1.21 -62.98 -20.96
N ALA A 156 1.94 -63.62 -21.89
CA ALA A 156 3.36 -63.35 -22.12
C ALA A 156 3.62 -61.94 -22.71
N GLU A 157 2.57 -61.25 -23.15
CA GLU A 157 2.56 -59.94 -23.80
C GLU A 157 2.15 -58.80 -22.85
N ALA A 158 1.92 -59.12 -21.56
CA ALA A 158 1.50 -58.16 -20.53
C ALA A 158 2.45 -56.95 -20.38
N LEU A 159 3.74 -57.14 -20.71
CA LEU A 159 4.77 -56.10 -20.67
C LEU A 159 4.81 -55.22 -21.93
N SER A 160 4.22 -55.67 -23.05
CA SER A 160 4.16 -54.91 -24.32
C SER A 160 2.86 -54.13 -24.50
N LEU A 161 1.75 -54.56 -23.89
CA LEU A 161 0.46 -53.88 -24.00
C LEU A 161 0.40 -52.59 -23.19
N SER A 162 -0.15 -51.51 -23.75
CA SER A 162 -0.59 -50.32 -22.99
C SER A 162 -2.11 -50.33 -22.83
N CYS A 163 -2.66 -49.49 -21.94
CA CYS A 163 -4.11 -49.34 -21.80
C CYS A 163 -4.77 -48.95 -23.14
N ALA A 164 -4.09 -48.15 -23.95
CA ALA A 164 -4.55 -47.67 -25.25
C ALA A 164 -4.44 -48.70 -26.39
N SER A 165 -3.75 -49.83 -26.19
CA SER A 165 -3.78 -50.97 -27.13
C SER A 165 -5.15 -51.65 -27.19
N CYS A 166 -6.00 -51.45 -26.16
CA CYS A 166 -7.33 -52.09 -26.07
C CYS A 166 -8.46 -51.09 -25.78
N HIS A 167 -8.20 -50.05 -24.99
CA HIS A 167 -9.19 -49.03 -24.64
C HIS A 167 -9.08 -47.79 -25.51
N THR A 168 -10.22 -47.30 -25.95
CA THR A 168 -10.34 -46.20 -26.90
C THR A 168 -11.14 -45.08 -26.25
N ILE A 169 -10.45 -43.98 -25.93
CA ILE A 169 -11.02 -42.86 -25.16
C ILE A 169 -11.66 -41.79 -26.08
N HIS A 170 -11.15 -41.66 -27.30
CA HIS A 170 -11.60 -40.65 -28.27
C HIS A 170 -11.37 -41.17 -29.70
N GLN A 171 -12.12 -42.16 -30.19
CA GLN A 171 -12.13 -42.48 -31.63
C GLN A 171 -13.53 -42.29 -32.20
N VAL A 172 -13.56 -41.92 -33.47
CA VAL A 172 -14.77 -41.90 -34.27
C VAL A 172 -15.03 -43.33 -34.77
N PRO A 173 -16.24 -43.89 -34.61
CA PRO A 173 -16.62 -45.17 -35.21
C PRO A 173 -16.32 -45.20 -36.72
N ALA A 174 -15.91 -46.36 -37.26
CA ALA A 174 -15.50 -46.47 -38.66
C ALA A 174 -16.58 -45.99 -39.66
N GLU A 175 -17.86 -46.12 -39.28
CA GLU A 175 -19.04 -45.64 -40.01
C GLU A 175 -19.13 -44.11 -40.11
N LEU A 176 -18.59 -43.38 -39.12
CA LEU A 176 -18.60 -41.93 -39.03
C LEU A 176 -17.27 -41.29 -39.45
N ALA A 177 -16.24 -42.07 -39.77
CA ALA A 177 -14.90 -41.55 -40.11
C ALA A 177 -14.88 -40.64 -41.35
N SER A 178 -15.77 -40.87 -42.32
CA SER A 178 -15.94 -39.99 -43.48
C SER A 178 -16.67 -38.69 -43.14
N GLU A 179 -17.58 -38.71 -42.16
CA GLU A 179 -18.28 -37.54 -41.67
C GLU A 179 -17.39 -36.69 -40.76
N ASP A 180 -16.58 -37.30 -39.87
CA ASP A 180 -15.53 -36.57 -39.13
C ASP A 180 -14.53 -35.93 -40.07
N ALA A 181 -14.00 -36.66 -41.06
CA ALA A 181 -13.09 -36.09 -42.04
C ALA A 181 -13.71 -34.90 -42.79
N ALA A 182 -14.99 -34.97 -43.15
CA ALA A 182 -15.71 -33.88 -43.80
C ALA A 182 -16.01 -32.70 -42.86
N ARG A 183 -16.44 -32.95 -41.62
CA ARG A 183 -16.72 -31.92 -40.59
C ARG A 183 -15.43 -31.22 -40.17
N SER A 184 -14.37 -31.98 -39.90
CA SER A 184 -13.04 -31.48 -39.54
C SER A 184 -12.39 -30.73 -40.71
N ALA A 185 -12.55 -31.18 -41.97
CA ALA A 185 -12.13 -30.40 -43.13
C ALA A 185 -12.96 -29.11 -43.33
N ALA A 186 -14.27 -29.14 -43.08
CA ALA A 186 -15.12 -27.95 -43.15
C ALA A 186 -14.83 -26.94 -42.02
N LEU A 187 -14.51 -27.42 -40.82
CA LEU A 187 -14.09 -26.61 -39.68
C LEU A 187 -12.71 -26.02 -39.93
N ALA A 188 -11.73 -26.83 -40.36
CA ALA A 188 -10.41 -26.34 -40.78
C ALA A 188 -10.52 -25.31 -41.92
N ALA A 189 -11.41 -25.53 -42.90
CA ALA A 189 -11.68 -24.56 -43.96
C ALA A 189 -12.23 -23.24 -43.39
N ARG A 190 -13.21 -23.28 -42.46
CA ARG A 190 -13.77 -22.10 -41.77
C ARG A 190 -12.72 -21.36 -40.94
N LEU A 191 -11.94 -22.08 -40.12
CA LEU A 191 -10.88 -21.52 -39.28
C LEU A 191 -9.69 -20.98 -40.11
N SER A 192 -9.48 -21.49 -41.31
CA SER A 192 -8.50 -20.97 -42.27
C SER A 192 -9.00 -19.75 -43.08
N GLN A 193 -10.26 -19.35 -42.94
CA GLN A 193 -10.75 -18.14 -43.61
C GLN A 193 -10.09 -16.91 -42.97
N PRO A 194 -9.36 -16.09 -43.74
CA PRO A 194 -8.83 -14.85 -43.22
C PRO A 194 -10.01 -13.92 -42.91
N ALA A 195 -10.02 -13.34 -41.70
CA ALA A 195 -10.95 -12.27 -41.41
C ALA A 195 -10.80 -11.14 -42.45
N VAL A 196 -11.94 -10.68 -42.96
CA VAL A 196 -12.11 -9.52 -43.84
C VAL A 196 -12.84 -8.38 -43.10
N PHE A 197 -12.70 -7.15 -43.59
CA PHE A 197 -13.49 -6.02 -43.07
C PHE A 197 -14.98 -6.23 -43.34
N THR A 198 -15.86 -5.72 -42.47
CA THR A 198 -17.31 -5.84 -42.60
C THR A 198 -17.87 -4.86 -43.64
N GLU A 199 -18.81 -5.31 -44.47
CA GLU A 199 -19.36 -4.48 -45.57
C GLU A 199 -20.15 -3.25 -45.09
N ARG A 200 -20.57 -3.24 -43.82
CA ARG A 200 -21.29 -2.12 -43.19
C ARG A 200 -20.45 -1.34 -42.17
N GLY A 201 -19.18 -1.70 -41.98
CA GLY A 201 -18.26 -1.05 -41.03
C GLY A 201 -18.86 -0.85 -39.64
N LYS A 202 -18.63 0.35 -39.06
CA LYS A 202 -19.06 0.69 -37.69
C LYS A 202 -20.55 0.48 -37.43
N ASP A 203 -21.41 0.72 -38.44
CA ASP A 203 -22.86 0.71 -38.25
C ASP A 203 -23.39 -0.70 -37.92
N GLN A 204 -22.68 -1.75 -38.34
CA GLN A 204 -23.00 -3.13 -37.96
C GLN A 204 -22.55 -3.47 -36.53
N CYS A 205 -21.47 -2.87 -36.04
CA CYS A 205 -21.01 -3.04 -34.67
C CYS A 205 -21.96 -2.36 -33.66
N LEU A 206 -22.42 -1.15 -33.99
CA LEU A 206 -23.32 -0.34 -33.16
C LEU A 206 -24.72 -0.96 -32.93
N LEU A 207 -25.08 -2.00 -33.70
CA LEU A 207 -26.30 -2.79 -33.46
C LEU A 207 -26.26 -3.64 -32.18
N CYS A 208 -25.04 -3.95 -31.69
CA CYS A 208 -24.81 -4.77 -30.50
C CYS A 208 -23.97 -4.04 -29.44
N HIS A 209 -23.08 -3.12 -29.86
CA HIS A 209 -22.19 -2.35 -29.01
C HIS A 209 -22.62 -0.87 -29.02
N SER A 210 -23.69 -0.56 -28.28
CA SER A 210 -24.35 0.75 -28.30
C SER A 210 -24.17 1.56 -27.02
N ASP A 211 -23.21 1.21 -26.15
CA ASP A 211 -23.01 1.88 -24.87
C ASP A 211 -22.53 3.33 -25.04
N THR A 212 -22.87 4.22 -24.10
CA THR A 212 -22.58 5.66 -24.19
C THR A 212 -21.11 5.99 -24.53
N PRO A 213 -20.08 5.35 -23.93
CA PRO A 213 -18.68 5.58 -24.31
C PRO A 213 -18.37 5.28 -25.78
N ILE A 214 -19.07 4.32 -26.38
CA ILE A 214 -18.89 3.93 -27.79
C ILE A 214 -19.57 4.94 -28.72
N GLN A 215 -20.68 5.55 -28.28
CA GLN A 215 -21.33 6.64 -29.02
C GLN A 215 -20.48 7.93 -29.00
N LEU A 216 -19.91 8.27 -27.84
CA LEU A 216 -19.05 9.46 -27.66
C LEU A 216 -17.75 9.40 -28.46
N MET A 217 -17.36 8.24 -28.99
CA MET A 217 -16.23 8.13 -29.92
C MET A 217 -16.29 9.14 -31.07
N ALA A 218 -17.50 9.44 -31.57
CA ALA A 218 -17.73 10.39 -32.65
C ALA A 218 -17.28 11.84 -32.32
N GLU A 219 -17.12 12.18 -31.04
CA GLU A 219 -16.67 13.49 -30.56
C GLU A 219 -15.14 13.59 -30.44
N THR A 220 -14.43 12.47 -30.60
CA THR A 220 -12.96 12.42 -30.54
C THR A 220 -12.32 12.66 -31.89
N VAL A 221 -11.03 13.04 -31.90
CA VAL A 221 -10.19 13.09 -33.11
C VAL A 221 -10.08 11.75 -33.85
N HIS A 222 -10.38 10.63 -33.18
CA HIS A 222 -10.43 9.30 -33.80
C HIS A 222 -11.78 8.95 -34.43
N GLY A 223 -12.86 9.61 -33.98
CA GLY A 223 -14.21 9.46 -34.51
C GLY A 223 -14.56 10.36 -35.69
N ASP A 224 -13.73 11.38 -35.95
CA ASP A 224 -13.92 12.33 -37.06
C ASP A 224 -13.91 11.63 -38.42
N THR A 225 -15.09 11.45 -39.02
CA THR A 225 -15.25 10.85 -40.36
C THR A 225 -14.80 11.76 -41.51
N SER A 226 -14.51 13.04 -41.25
CA SER A 226 -14.02 13.97 -42.28
C SER A 226 -12.51 13.87 -42.49
N ASN A 227 -11.75 13.43 -41.49
CA ASN A 227 -10.32 13.21 -41.57
C ASN A 227 -10.02 11.78 -42.10
N PRO A 228 -9.46 11.63 -43.32
CA PRO A 228 -9.17 10.32 -43.91
C PRO A 228 -8.01 9.56 -43.22
N LEU A 229 -7.30 10.21 -42.29
CA LEU A 229 -6.29 9.56 -41.45
C LEU A 229 -6.86 9.05 -40.12
N SER A 230 -8.07 9.45 -39.72
CA SER A 230 -8.70 8.93 -38.50
C SER A 230 -9.12 7.45 -38.70
N PRO A 231 -9.25 6.67 -37.61
CA PRO A 231 -9.90 5.36 -37.65
C PRO A 231 -11.28 5.38 -38.32
N PHE A 232 -12.09 6.41 -38.08
CA PHE A 232 -13.47 6.52 -38.60
C PHE A 232 -13.54 7.04 -40.05
N GLY A 233 -12.52 7.74 -40.55
CA GLY A 233 -12.32 8.02 -41.97
C GLY A 233 -11.76 6.82 -42.76
N GLN A 234 -11.38 5.74 -42.07
CA GLN A 234 -10.85 4.50 -42.64
C GLN A 234 -11.86 3.33 -42.51
N GLN A 235 -11.64 2.40 -41.57
CA GLN A 235 -12.45 1.17 -41.39
C GLN A 235 -13.32 1.22 -40.13
N GLY A 236 -13.53 2.41 -39.54
CA GLY A 236 -14.27 2.58 -38.30
C GLY A 236 -13.63 1.84 -37.13
N CYS A 237 -14.45 1.13 -36.36
CA CYS A 237 -14.04 0.30 -35.23
C CYS A 237 -12.99 -0.75 -35.61
N GLU A 238 -13.07 -1.29 -36.84
CA GLU A 238 -12.17 -2.35 -37.32
C GLU A 238 -10.72 -1.86 -37.56
N SER A 239 -10.51 -0.54 -37.58
CA SER A 239 -9.16 0.06 -37.62
C SER A 239 -8.37 -0.18 -36.32
N CYS A 240 -9.06 -0.30 -35.18
CA CYS A 240 -8.45 -0.52 -33.86
C CYS A 240 -8.63 -1.97 -33.39
N HIS A 241 -9.87 -2.48 -33.46
CA HIS A 241 -10.23 -3.82 -32.98
C HIS A 241 -9.82 -4.93 -33.97
N GLY A 242 -9.53 -4.58 -35.23
CA GLY A 242 -9.27 -5.53 -36.30
C GLY A 242 -10.55 -6.00 -37.01
N LYS A 243 -10.36 -6.91 -37.96
CA LYS A 243 -11.36 -7.30 -38.96
C LYS A 243 -12.49 -8.15 -38.34
N GLY A 244 -13.71 -7.62 -38.38
CA GLY A 244 -14.88 -8.09 -37.65
C GLY A 244 -15.71 -9.19 -38.32
N SER A 245 -15.48 -9.54 -39.58
CA SER A 245 -16.31 -10.53 -40.31
C SER A 245 -16.55 -11.84 -39.55
N LEU A 246 -15.52 -12.45 -38.96
CA LEU A 246 -15.67 -13.69 -38.18
C LEU A 246 -16.44 -13.45 -36.86
N HIS A 247 -16.20 -12.32 -36.20
CA HIS A 247 -16.91 -11.92 -34.98
C HIS A 247 -18.42 -11.74 -35.24
N VAL A 248 -18.80 -11.10 -36.35
CA VAL A 248 -20.21 -10.83 -36.68
C VAL A 248 -20.95 -12.04 -37.27
N THR A 249 -20.25 -12.92 -38.02
CA THR A 249 -20.87 -14.08 -38.71
C THR A 249 -20.87 -15.40 -37.93
N ALA A 250 -20.05 -15.56 -36.90
CA ALA A 250 -20.09 -16.76 -36.05
C ALA A 250 -21.47 -16.92 -35.39
N SER A 251 -22.17 -17.99 -35.76
CA SER A 251 -23.47 -18.34 -35.18
C SER A 251 -23.29 -19.04 -33.83
N LEU A 252 -24.28 -18.88 -32.96
CA LEU A 252 -24.32 -19.32 -31.56
C LEU A 252 -24.27 -20.86 -31.43
N SER A 253 -23.07 -21.44 -31.45
CA SER A 253 -22.82 -22.88 -31.31
C SER A 253 -22.29 -23.29 -29.93
N GLY A 254 -22.47 -22.46 -28.90
CA GLY A 254 -21.96 -22.68 -27.53
C GLY A 254 -20.72 -21.84 -27.19
N ASP A 255 -19.72 -21.82 -28.07
CA ASP A 255 -18.36 -21.30 -27.76
C ASP A 255 -18.19 -19.76 -27.81
N GLY A 256 -19.28 -19.01 -28.02
CA GLY A 256 -19.25 -17.55 -28.14
C GLY A 256 -18.73 -17.02 -29.49
N ARG A 257 -18.62 -15.68 -29.61
CA ARG A 257 -18.07 -15.01 -30.80
C ARG A 257 -16.55 -14.88 -30.69
N PRO A 258 -15.77 -15.09 -31.78
CA PRO A 258 -14.34 -14.80 -31.78
C PRO A 258 -14.06 -13.37 -31.31
N ARG A 259 -13.23 -13.20 -30.26
CA ARG A 259 -12.92 -11.87 -29.72
C ARG A 259 -12.05 -11.09 -30.70
N LEU A 260 -12.32 -9.80 -30.81
CA LEU A 260 -11.48 -8.83 -31.50
C LEU A 260 -10.42 -8.26 -30.54
N THR A 261 -9.46 -7.48 -31.03
CA THR A 261 -8.48 -6.83 -30.15
C THR A 261 -9.20 -5.91 -29.16
N ASP A 262 -9.07 -6.20 -27.88
CA ASP A 262 -9.53 -5.42 -26.74
C ASP A 262 -8.38 -4.61 -26.11
N PHE A 263 -8.71 -3.63 -25.28
CA PHE A 263 -7.77 -2.62 -24.79
C PHE A 263 -7.98 -2.36 -23.29
N GLY A 264 -6.87 -2.13 -22.58
CA GLY A 264 -6.86 -1.91 -21.12
C GLY A 264 -6.05 -2.99 -20.38
N PRO A 265 -5.97 -2.90 -19.03
CA PRO A 265 -5.23 -3.84 -18.19
C PRO A 265 -5.89 -5.23 -18.15
N ASP A 266 -7.22 -5.29 -18.08
CA ASP A 266 -7.99 -6.54 -18.01
C ASP A 266 -8.27 -7.19 -19.38
N ALA A 267 -7.65 -6.67 -20.45
CA ALA A 267 -7.88 -7.13 -21.82
C ALA A 267 -7.22 -8.49 -22.10
N VAL A 268 -7.88 -9.34 -22.87
CA VAL A 268 -7.33 -10.64 -23.29
C VAL A 268 -6.19 -10.47 -24.31
N SER A 269 -6.20 -9.37 -25.06
CA SER A 269 -5.15 -8.99 -26.00
C SER A 269 -3.89 -8.54 -25.28
N SER A 270 -2.78 -9.21 -25.57
CA SER A 270 -1.46 -8.85 -25.01
C SER A 270 -1.11 -7.36 -25.21
N PRO A 271 -0.38 -6.71 -24.29
CA PRO A 271 0.05 -5.32 -24.41
C PRO A 271 0.75 -5.02 -25.76
N ARG A 272 1.53 -5.98 -26.26
CA ARG A 272 2.16 -5.93 -27.60
C ARG A 272 1.14 -5.86 -28.75
N GLN A 273 0.03 -6.60 -28.66
CA GLN A 273 -1.06 -6.56 -29.65
C GLN A 273 -1.82 -5.24 -29.59
N GLN A 274 -2.12 -4.74 -28.39
CA GLN A 274 -2.73 -3.43 -28.17
C GLN A 274 -1.88 -2.31 -28.79
N ASN A 275 -0.58 -2.27 -28.43
CA ASN A 275 0.37 -1.28 -28.94
C ASN A 275 0.55 -1.34 -30.46
N GLN A 276 0.52 -2.55 -31.05
CA GLN A 276 0.62 -2.71 -32.49
C GLN A 276 -0.56 -2.07 -33.25
N ALA A 277 -1.77 -2.05 -32.67
CA ALA A 277 -2.92 -1.37 -33.27
C ALA A 277 -2.65 0.14 -33.41
N CYS A 278 -2.17 0.79 -32.34
CA CYS A 278 -1.80 2.21 -32.33
C CYS A 278 -0.61 2.51 -33.28
N LEU A 279 0.44 1.68 -33.24
CA LEU A 279 1.67 1.82 -34.03
C LEU A 279 1.53 1.43 -35.52
N ASN A 280 0.31 1.11 -35.97
CA ASN A 280 -0.02 1.07 -37.40
C ASN A 280 -0.23 2.48 -37.96
N CYS A 281 -0.76 3.42 -37.17
CA CYS A 281 -0.98 4.81 -37.57
C CYS A 281 0.11 5.75 -37.01
N HIS A 282 0.35 5.72 -35.69
CA HIS A 282 1.26 6.64 -34.99
C HIS A 282 2.75 6.32 -35.17
N ARG A 283 3.13 5.52 -36.18
CA ARG A 283 4.53 5.13 -36.42
C ARG A 283 5.41 6.30 -36.84
N ARG A 284 4.85 7.28 -37.56
CA ARG A 284 5.59 8.45 -38.07
C ARG A 284 5.95 9.42 -36.95
N ASP A 285 5.04 9.57 -36.00
CA ASP A 285 5.19 10.47 -34.86
C ASP A 285 5.81 9.76 -33.64
N ARG A 286 6.21 8.48 -33.80
CA ARG A 286 6.70 7.62 -32.71
C ARG A 286 7.88 8.25 -31.97
N GLU A 287 8.83 8.88 -32.65
CA GLU A 287 9.98 9.49 -31.96
C GLU A 287 9.54 10.68 -31.10
N THR A 288 8.63 11.53 -31.59
CA THR A 288 8.03 12.66 -30.86
C THR A 288 7.13 12.22 -29.71
N ILE A 289 6.36 11.14 -29.89
CA ILE A 289 5.52 10.56 -28.83
C ILE A 289 6.41 9.95 -27.75
N MET A 290 7.39 9.14 -28.13
CA MET A 290 8.30 8.46 -27.21
C MET A 290 9.36 9.37 -26.58
N SER A 291 9.43 10.65 -26.95
CA SER A 291 10.26 11.67 -26.29
C SER A 291 9.55 12.41 -25.16
N ILE A 292 8.29 12.08 -24.86
CA ILE A 292 7.60 12.54 -23.64
C ILE A 292 8.15 11.72 -22.47
N ASP A 293 8.54 12.36 -21.36
CA ASP A 293 9.23 11.70 -20.23
C ASP A 293 8.51 10.44 -19.72
N ALA A 294 7.18 10.50 -19.56
CA ALA A 294 6.36 9.35 -19.18
C ALA A 294 6.48 8.16 -20.15
N HIS A 295 6.66 8.41 -21.45
CA HIS A 295 6.90 7.36 -22.44
C HIS A 295 8.36 6.91 -22.47
N VAL A 296 9.33 7.81 -22.26
CA VAL A 296 10.76 7.48 -22.14
C VAL A 296 10.97 6.49 -20.98
N ASN A 297 10.38 6.79 -19.83
CA ASN A 297 10.50 5.98 -18.61
C ASN A 297 9.71 4.66 -18.70
N ALA A 298 8.68 4.58 -19.54
CA ALA A 298 8.00 3.33 -19.87
C ALA A 298 8.78 2.43 -20.87
N VAL A 299 9.89 2.92 -21.49
CA VAL A 299 10.71 2.09 -22.40
C VAL A 299 11.48 1.03 -21.62
N GLY A 300 10.93 -0.19 -21.59
CA GLY A 300 11.57 -1.35 -20.98
C GLY A 300 10.57 -2.33 -20.36
N PHE A 301 9.36 -1.85 -20.05
CA PHE A 301 8.26 -2.67 -19.56
C PHE A 301 7.53 -3.32 -20.74
N GLU A 302 7.70 -4.63 -20.95
CA GLU A 302 7.02 -5.35 -22.05
C GLU A 302 5.50 -5.48 -21.84
N ASP A 303 5.03 -5.25 -20.61
CA ASP A 303 3.65 -5.48 -20.17
C ASP A 303 2.77 -4.20 -20.15
N ILE A 304 3.33 -3.03 -20.48
CA ILE A 304 2.56 -1.77 -20.53
C ILE A 304 1.99 -1.53 -21.94
N SER A 305 0.71 -1.15 -22.01
CA SER A 305 0.06 -0.76 -23.26
C SER A 305 -0.24 0.74 -23.31
N CYS A 306 -0.41 1.30 -24.51
CA CYS A 306 -0.88 2.68 -24.69
C CYS A 306 -2.23 2.90 -23.98
N ALA A 307 -3.08 1.87 -23.90
CA ALA A 307 -4.38 1.92 -23.24
C ALA A 307 -4.31 1.78 -21.70
N THR A 308 -3.13 1.48 -21.12
CA THR A 308 -2.90 1.59 -19.67
C THR A 308 -3.01 3.05 -19.20
N CYS A 309 -2.63 4.02 -20.05
CA CYS A 309 -2.65 5.44 -19.73
C CYS A 309 -3.66 6.25 -20.57
N HIS A 310 -3.88 5.90 -21.84
CA HIS A 310 -4.79 6.64 -22.72
C HIS A 310 -6.17 5.97 -22.82
N ALA A 311 -7.20 6.65 -22.30
CA ALA A 311 -8.58 6.26 -22.52
C ALA A 311 -8.99 6.50 -23.98
N MET A 312 -9.19 5.41 -24.74
CA MET A 312 -9.57 5.50 -26.16
C MET A 312 -11.06 5.78 -26.35
N HIS A 313 -11.93 5.28 -25.46
CA HIS A 313 -13.37 5.57 -25.44
C HIS A 313 -13.66 6.61 -24.34
N PRO A 314 -14.35 7.75 -24.64
CA PRO A 314 -14.65 8.76 -23.63
C PRO A 314 -15.56 8.24 -22.52
N SER A 315 -15.26 8.57 -21.27
CA SER A 315 -16.16 8.40 -20.14
C SER A 315 -17.37 9.34 -20.25
N ALA A 316 -18.56 8.85 -19.88
CA ALA A 316 -19.84 9.52 -20.13
C ALA A 316 -20.19 10.68 -19.16
N GLU A 317 -19.28 11.07 -18.28
CA GLU A 317 -19.45 12.17 -17.31
C GLU A 317 -18.94 13.49 -17.92
N PRO A 318 -19.80 14.49 -18.16
CA PRO A 318 -19.36 15.81 -18.63
C PRO A 318 -18.73 16.59 -17.46
N VAL A 319 -17.41 16.74 -17.48
CA VAL A 319 -16.65 17.54 -16.51
C VAL A 319 -17.15 19.00 -16.53
N GLN A 320 -17.97 19.38 -15.54
CA GLN A 320 -18.38 20.77 -15.37
C GLN A 320 -17.25 21.57 -14.71
N THR A 321 -16.77 22.57 -15.43
CA THR A 321 -15.64 23.42 -15.03
C THR A 321 -16.04 24.40 -13.91
N SER A 322 -15.96 23.98 -12.64
CA SER A 322 -16.02 24.92 -11.51
C SER A 322 -15.39 24.38 -10.22
N ALA A 323 -14.25 24.97 -9.84
CA ALA A 323 -13.52 24.83 -8.56
C ALA A 323 -12.82 23.47 -8.29
N PRO A 324 -11.69 23.46 -7.54
CA PRO A 324 -10.88 22.26 -7.30
C PRO A 324 -11.53 21.36 -6.26
N ILE A 325 -12.44 20.51 -6.72
CA ILE A 325 -13.03 19.44 -5.93
C ILE A 325 -12.11 18.23 -6.02
N LEU A 326 -11.75 17.65 -4.87
CA LEU A 326 -11.24 16.27 -4.82
C LEU A 326 -12.34 15.38 -5.37
N ASP A 327 -12.11 14.88 -6.57
CA ASP A 327 -13.12 14.26 -7.40
C ASP A 327 -13.66 12.97 -6.76
N ASN A 328 -14.92 12.99 -6.32
CA ASN A 328 -15.60 11.81 -5.77
C ASN A 328 -15.88 10.71 -6.82
N THR A 329 -15.53 10.94 -8.10
CA THR A 329 -15.50 9.90 -9.14
C THR A 329 -14.11 9.30 -9.36
N ALA A 330 -13.06 9.87 -8.74
CA ALA A 330 -11.73 9.28 -8.76
C ALA A 330 -11.68 8.00 -7.91
N SER A 331 -10.95 7.02 -8.41
CA SER A 331 -10.77 5.70 -7.80
C SER A 331 -9.28 5.46 -7.52
N PHE A 332 -9.00 4.68 -6.48
CA PHE A 332 -7.67 4.09 -6.31
C PHE A 332 -7.28 3.28 -7.56
N THR A 333 -6.00 3.27 -7.92
CA THR A 333 -5.47 2.56 -9.07
C THR A 333 -5.26 1.08 -8.76
N ALA A 334 -5.64 0.22 -9.70
CA ALA A 334 -5.46 -1.24 -9.57
C ALA A 334 -4.03 -1.71 -9.92
N VAL A 335 -3.21 -0.80 -10.44
CA VAL A 335 -1.76 -0.96 -10.68
C VAL A 335 -1.08 -0.13 -9.60
N GLY A 336 -0.03 -0.66 -8.98
CA GLY A 336 0.55 -0.11 -7.76
C GLY A 336 1.44 1.11 -7.98
N ALA A 337 2.23 1.43 -6.97
CA ALA A 337 3.19 2.52 -6.95
C ALA A 337 4.19 2.48 -8.13
N GLU A 338 4.41 1.32 -8.76
CA GLU A 338 5.17 1.21 -10.00
C GLU A 338 4.60 2.07 -11.13
N GLN A 339 3.28 2.24 -11.24
CA GLN A 339 2.67 3.11 -12.27
C GLN A 339 2.96 4.59 -11.99
N CYS A 340 2.95 4.99 -10.71
CA CYS A 340 3.32 6.35 -10.30
C CYS A 340 4.80 6.64 -10.60
N ALA A 341 5.68 5.68 -10.31
CA ALA A 341 7.13 5.79 -10.47
C ALA A 341 7.58 5.98 -11.93
N LEU A 342 6.78 5.59 -12.93
CA LEU A 342 7.05 5.89 -14.35
C LEU A 342 7.13 7.39 -14.63
N CYS A 343 6.29 8.19 -13.97
CA CYS A 343 6.27 9.64 -14.09
C CYS A 343 7.08 10.33 -12.97
N HIS A 344 7.11 9.73 -11.79
CA HIS A 344 7.69 10.30 -10.56
C HIS A 344 8.92 9.52 -10.10
N HIS A 345 9.96 9.48 -10.94
CA HIS A 345 11.19 8.71 -10.69
C HIS A 345 12.32 9.53 -10.03
N GLU A 346 12.11 10.81 -9.70
CA GLU A 346 13.19 11.67 -9.20
C GLU A 346 13.54 11.37 -7.74
N GLY A 347 14.79 10.92 -7.54
CA GLY A 347 15.56 11.00 -6.29
C GLY A 347 14.82 10.58 -5.03
N GLN A 348 14.25 11.56 -4.32
CA GLN A 348 13.74 11.39 -2.95
C GLN A 348 12.50 10.51 -2.83
N ILE A 349 11.69 10.38 -3.89
CA ILE A 349 10.42 9.64 -3.82
C ILE A 349 10.65 8.16 -3.48
N SER A 350 11.69 7.54 -4.03
CA SER A 350 12.03 6.13 -3.75
C SER A 350 12.52 5.89 -2.31
N LEU A 351 12.93 6.94 -1.59
CA LEU A 351 13.43 6.83 -0.22
C LEU A 351 12.32 6.48 0.78
N ILE A 352 11.04 6.65 0.42
CA ILE A 352 9.91 6.22 1.26
C ILE A 352 9.99 4.73 1.61
N ASN A 353 10.56 3.92 0.72
CA ASN A 353 10.79 2.48 0.89
C ASN A 353 11.78 2.14 2.02
N ALA A 354 12.58 3.11 2.48
CA ALA A 354 13.45 2.98 3.66
C ALA A 354 12.73 3.33 4.99
N THR A 355 11.48 3.81 4.91
CA THR A 355 10.68 4.23 6.08
C THR A 355 9.61 3.19 6.44
N SER A 356 9.10 3.24 7.67
CA SER A 356 7.95 2.43 8.09
C SER A 356 6.67 2.65 7.27
N HIS A 357 6.59 3.72 6.48
CA HIS A 357 5.45 3.96 5.57
C HIS A 357 5.57 3.21 4.25
N GLY A 358 6.80 2.92 3.80
CA GLY A 358 7.08 2.12 2.60
C GLY A 358 7.16 0.61 2.85
N ASP A 359 6.96 0.16 4.09
CA ASP A 359 6.96 -1.26 4.45
C ASP A 359 5.67 -1.95 4.02
N ALA A 360 5.66 -2.51 2.81
CA ALA A 360 4.54 -3.30 2.27
C ALA A 360 4.23 -4.58 3.05
N SER A 361 5.10 -5.03 3.98
CA SER A 361 4.81 -6.20 4.84
C SER A 361 3.92 -5.85 6.04
N ASN A 362 3.83 -4.56 6.39
CA ASN A 362 2.97 -4.07 7.45
C ASN A 362 1.60 -3.63 6.88
N PRO A 363 0.49 -4.35 7.16
CA PRO A 363 -0.84 -4.02 6.61
C PRO A 363 -1.43 -2.70 7.16
N GLN A 364 -0.81 -2.08 8.16
CA GLN A 364 -1.18 -0.75 8.65
C GLN A 364 -0.34 0.38 8.01
N SER A 365 0.74 0.08 7.29
CA SER A 365 1.48 1.11 6.55
C SER A 365 0.67 1.56 5.32
N PRO A 366 0.94 2.77 4.78
CA PRO A 366 0.49 3.18 3.46
C PRO A 366 0.76 2.10 2.39
N PHE A 367 1.99 1.54 2.33
CA PHE A 367 2.37 0.54 1.33
C PHE A 367 1.78 -0.85 1.56
N GLY A 368 1.24 -1.14 2.75
CA GLY A 368 0.37 -2.29 3.00
C GLY A 368 -1.11 -2.06 2.65
N GLN A 369 -1.46 -0.85 2.17
CA GLN A 369 -2.84 -0.43 1.85
C GLN A 369 -2.98 0.02 0.38
N HIS A 370 -2.76 1.31 0.10
CA HIS A 370 -2.89 1.93 -1.23
C HIS A 370 -1.63 2.71 -1.63
N GLU A 371 -0.49 2.38 -1.02
CA GLU A 371 0.86 2.89 -1.31
C GLU A 371 0.91 4.42 -1.39
N CYS A 372 1.23 4.97 -2.56
CA CYS A 372 1.27 6.41 -2.81
C CYS A 372 -0.11 7.06 -2.59
N GLU A 373 -1.20 6.40 -2.98
CA GLU A 373 -2.56 6.94 -2.94
C GLU A 373 -3.11 7.02 -1.50
N SER A 374 -2.57 6.23 -0.56
CA SER A 374 -2.88 6.38 0.88
C SER A 374 -2.49 7.77 1.42
N CYS A 375 -1.53 8.46 0.80
CA CYS A 375 -1.12 9.82 1.16
C CYS A 375 -1.48 10.87 0.11
N HIS A 376 -1.50 10.52 -1.18
CA HIS A 376 -1.76 11.45 -2.28
C HIS A 376 -3.23 11.44 -2.77
N GLY A 377 -4.06 10.53 -2.26
CA GLY A 377 -5.44 10.33 -2.73
C GLY A 377 -5.51 9.51 -4.03
N PRO A 378 -6.72 9.22 -4.53
CA PRO A 378 -6.93 8.42 -5.74
C PRO A 378 -6.39 9.10 -7.01
N GLY A 379 -5.46 8.44 -7.68
CA GLY A 379 -4.72 8.93 -8.84
C GLY A 379 -5.38 8.65 -10.19
N SER A 380 -6.51 7.93 -10.26
CA SER A 380 -7.07 7.56 -11.56
C SER A 380 -7.54 8.76 -12.40
N ALA A 381 -7.95 9.87 -11.78
CA ALA A 381 -8.19 11.15 -12.47
C ALA A 381 -6.88 11.84 -12.90
N HIS A 382 -5.85 11.84 -12.04
CA HIS A 382 -4.53 12.41 -12.32
C HIS A 382 -3.85 11.76 -13.54
N ILE A 383 -3.98 10.45 -13.69
CA ILE A 383 -3.38 9.69 -14.80
C ILE A 383 -4.18 9.86 -16.10
N LYS A 384 -5.53 9.86 -16.03
CA LYS A 384 -6.40 9.83 -17.23
C LYS A 384 -6.68 11.20 -17.84
N LEU A 385 -6.69 12.29 -17.05
CA LEU A 385 -7.11 13.61 -17.51
C LEU A 385 -5.91 14.50 -17.86
N SER A 386 -5.62 14.62 -19.16
CA SER A 386 -4.84 15.72 -19.71
C SER A 386 -5.80 16.81 -20.17
N ILE A 387 -5.88 17.91 -19.42
CA ILE A 387 -6.79 19.02 -19.70
C ILE A 387 -6.10 19.95 -20.70
N ALA A 388 -6.43 19.79 -22.00
CA ALA A 388 -5.86 20.55 -23.12
C ALA A 388 -4.32 20.43 -23.28
N ALA A 389 -3.74 21.24 -24.19
CA ALA A 389 -2.34 21.17 -24.61
C ALA A 389 -1.40 22.02 -23.72
N ASP A 390 -1.99 22.72 -22.75
CA ASP A 390 -1.41 23.85 -22.04
C ASP A 390 -1.83 23.93 -20.56
N GLU A 391 -2.59 22.95 -20.03
CA GLU A 391 -3.00 22.90 -18.62
C GLU A 391 -2.66 21.58 -17.89
N ILE A 392 -2.68 21.67 -16.56
CA ILE A 392 -2.04 20.77 -15.59
C ILE A 392 -2.94 19.54 -15.32
N ARG A 393 -2.34 18.35 -15.13
CA ARG A 393 -3.04 17.13 -14.68
C ARG A 393 -3.86 17.41 -13.41
N ALA A 394 -4.97 16.69 -13.23
CA ALA A 394 -5.81 16.81 -12.04
C ALA A 394 -4.95 16.72 -10.74
N PRO A 395 -4.97 17.73 -9.86
CA PRO A 395 -4.03 17.80 -8.73
C PRO A 395 -4.33 16.75 -7.66
N MET A 396 -3.31 15.99 -7.26
CA MET A 396 -3.36 15.05 -6.13
C MET A 396 -3.04 15.77 -4.81
N VAL A 397 -3.31 15.16 -3.65
CA VAL A 397 -2.94 15.74 -2.34
C VAL A 397 -1.42 15.97 -2.30
N ALA A 398 -1.00 17.20 -2.05
CA ALA A 398 0.40 17.62 -2.01
C ALA A 398 0.73 18.31 -0.67
N TYR A 399 1.98 18.23 -0.24
CA TYR A 399 2.39 18.60 1.12
C TYR A 399 3.37 19.79 1.13
N GLY A 400 3.31 20.59 2.20
CA GLY A 400 4.15 21.78 2.40
C GLY A 400 3.35 23.09 2.38
N ASP A 401 4.01 24.20 2.73
CA ASP A 401 3.37 25.51 2.88
C ASP A 401 2.89 26.13 1.56
N ASP A 402 3.67 25.96 0.49
CA ASP A 402 3.34 26.43 -0.87
C ASP A 402 2.43 25.47 -1.65
N SER A 403 1.94 24.41 -1.01
CA SER A 403 1.05 23.43 -1.65
C SER A 403 -0.32 24.04 -1.97
N HIS A 404 -0.90 23.64 -3.11
CA HIS A 404 -2.29 23.96 -3.45
C HIS A 404 -3.31 23.22 -2.54
N THR A 405 -2.88 22.21 -1.78
CA THR A 405 -3.72 21.48 -0.82
C THR A 405 -3.82 22.27 0.49
N PRO A 406 -5.04 22.58 0.98
CA PRO A 406 -5.21 23.30 2.24
C PRO A 406 -4.53 22.60 3.43
N LYS A 407 -3.86 23.37 4.30
CA LYS A 407 -3.12 22.86 5.49
C LYS A 407 -3.94 21.93 6.39
N ALA A 408 -5.25 22.18 6.52
CA ALA A 408 -6.18 21.33 7.25
C ALA A 408 -6.23 19.92 6.64
N LEU A 409 -6.46 19.82 5.32
CA LEU A 409 -6.54 18.55 4.61
C LEU A 409 -5.19 17.80 4.63
N GLN A 410 -4.06 18.50 4.46
CA GLN A 410 -2.73 17.88 4.59
C GLN A 410 -2.55 17.19 5.95
N SER A 411 -3.08 17.79 7.02
CA SER A 411 -2.99 17.24 8.38
C SER A 411 -4.02 16.13 8.61
N GLU A 412 -5.23 16.25 8.06
CA GLU A 412 -6.30 15.25 8.14
C GLU A 412 -5.88 13.92 7.49
N THR A 413 -5.13 13.95 6.37
CA THR A 413 -4.60 12.72 5.75
C THR A 413 -3.68 11.95 6.71
N CYS A 414 -2.82 12.62 7.47
CA CYS A 414 -1.99 11.97 8.49
C CYS A 414 -2.83 11.47 9.69
N LEU A 415 -3.78 12.28 10.15
CA LEU A 415 -4.63 11.96 11.31
C LEU A 415 -5.59 10.80 11.06
N ALA A 416 -5.94 10.51 9.80
CA ALA A 416 -6.72 9.32 9.44
C ALA A 416 -6.10 8.01 9.97
N CYS A 417 -4.77 7.96 10.11
CA CYS A 417 -4.06 6.85 10.75
C CYS A 417 -3.52 7.21 12.15
N HIS A 418 -3.00 8.42 12.35
CA HIS A 418 -2.27 8.80 13.57
C HIS A 418 -3.11 9.45 14.67
N ALA A 419 -4.42 9.66 14.52
CA ALA A 419 -5.22 10.32 15.55
C ALA A 419 -5.29 9.58 16.90
N SER A 420 -5.09 8.25 16.91
CA SER A 420 -5.16 7.42 18.11
C SER A 420 -4.06 6.36 18.12
N HIS A 421 -3.50 6.06 19.30
CA HIS A 421 -2.50 5.01 19.49
C HIS A 421 -2.98 3.98 20.52
N ASP A 422 -2.49 2.74 20.41
CA ASP A 422 -2.73 1.68 21.40
C ASP A 422 -2.00 1.96 22.73
N GLU A 423 -2.32 1.16 23.76
CA GLU A 423 -1.88 1.37 25.15
C GLU A 423 -0.36 1.58 25.29
N GLY A 424 0.03 2.78 25.72
CA GLY A 424 1.42 3.16 25.99
C GLY A 424 1.83 4.52 25.44
N PHE A 425 1.08 5.05 24.45
CA PHE A 425 1.33 6.37 23.87
C PHE A 425 0.10 7.28 24.05
N PRO A 426 0.27 8.58 24.36
CA PRO A 426 -0.84 9.52 24.40
C PRO A 426 -1.45 9.72 23.00
N ASN A 427 -2.77 9.83 22.94
CA ASN A 427 -3.47 10.16 21.70
C ASN A 427 -3.09 11.57 21.22
N LEU A 428 -2.97 11.72 19.90
CA LEU A 428 -2.63 12.98 19.25
C LEU A 428 -3.80 13.95 19.35
N ALA A 429 -3.66 14.98 20.19
CA ALA A 429 -4.69 15.99 20.39
C ALA A 429 -4.49 17.21 19.46
N TRP A 430 -4.08 16.95 18.21
CA TRP A 430 -3.72 17.97 17.19
C TRP A 430 -4.72 19.12 17.07
N ASN A 431 -6.01 18.81 17.25
CA ASN A 431 -7.09 19.79 17.15
C ASN A 431 -7.02 20.93 18.18
N ASP A 432 -6.39 20.68 19.35
CA ASP A 432 -6.28 21.59 20.48
C ASP A 432 -4.85 22.17 20.65
N MET A 433 -4.02 22.04 19.61
CA MET A 433 -2.61 22.43 19.63
C MET A 433 -2.35 23.81 19.02
N VAL A 434 -1.41 24.56 19.60
CA VAL A 434 -0.98 25.88 19.11
C VAL A 434 -0.41 25.84 17.68
N HIS A 435 0.18 24.73 17.27
CA HIS A 435 0.75 24.56 15.93
C HIS A 435 -0.29 24.37 14.83
N ARG A 436 -1.53 23.96 15.15
CA ARG A 436 -2.57 23.60 14.17
C ARG A 436 -2.88 24.69 13.15
N SER A 437 -2.84 25.95 13.58
CA SER A 437 -3.21 27.10 12.74
C SER A 437 -2.09 27.57 11.80
N ALA A 438 -0.83 27.26 12.12
CA ALA A 438 0.34 27.76 11.41
C ALA A 438 1.09 26.65 10.63
N ALA A 439 1.11 25.42 11.15
CA ALA A 439 1.91 24.31 10.63
C ALA A 439 1.05 23.09 10.24
N THR A 440 1.67 22.19 9.47
CA THR A 440 1.21 20.85 9.13
C THR A 440 2.21 19.83 9.67
N CYS A 441 1.82 18.54 9.69
CA CYS A 441 2.72 17.46 10.09
C CYS A 441 4.04 17.45 9.30
N THR A 442 3.99 17.84 8.02
CA THR A 442 5.14 17.80 7.09
C THR A 442 6.13 18.97 7.24
N ASN A 443 5.80 19.99 8.05
CA ASN A 443 6.77 21.01 8.42
C ASN A 443 7.92 20.40 9.24
N CYS A 444 7.61 19.46 10.14
CA CYS A 444 8.59 18.75 10.97
C CYS A 444 8.97 17.37 10.39
N HIS A 445 7.98 16.54 10.08
CA HIS A 445 8.20 15.17 9.60
C HIS A 445 8.45 15.13 8.10
N LYS A 446 9.48 14.39 7.66
CA LYS A 446 9.70 14.08 6.25
C LYS A 446 9.49 12.58 6.01
N MET A 447 8.80 12.24 4.92
CA MET A 447 8.49 10.85 4.51
C MET A 447 9.32 10.37 3.31
N HIS A 448 9.77 11.27 2.44
CA HIS A 448 10.65 10.97 1.30
C HIS A 448 12.13 11.11 1.71
N THR A 449 12.57 10.28 2.66
CA THR A 449 13.89 10.37 3.32
C THR A 449 14.40 9.01 3.80
N GLU A 450 15.72 8.79 3.75
CA GLU A 450 16.37 7.61 4.33
C GLU A 450 16.42 7.63 5.87
N VAL A 451 16.29 8.82 6.47
CA VAL A 451 16.46 9.04 7.91
C VAL A 451 15.23 9.75 8.47
N GLN A 452 14.73 9.25 9.61
CA GLN A 452 13.67 9.91 10.39
C GLN A 452 14.20 11.26 10.92
N THR A 453 13.78 12.36 10.27
CA THR A 453 14.29 13.72 10.57
C THR A 453 14.04 14.17 12.00
N MET A 454 12.99 13.68 12.66
CA MET A 454 12.67 14.02 14.06
C MET A 454 13.32 13.08 15.09
N SER A 455 14.19 12.16 14.65
CA SER A 455 14.96 11.27 15.52
C SER A 455 16.43 11.70 15.64
N ASP A 456 16.91 12.54 14.72
CA ASP A 456 18.17 13.26 14.85
C ASP A 456 17.95 14.62 15.54
N LYS A 457 18.81 14.93 16.51
CA LYS A 457 18.76 16.13 17.35
C LYS A 457 19.04 17.42 16.58
N SER A 458 19.96 17.38 15.60
CA SER A 458 20.29 18.58 14.80
C SER A 458 19.16 18.94 13.83
N SER A 459 18.53 17.92 13.26
CA SER A 459 17.39 18.01 12.35
C SER A 459 16.11 18.45 13.09
N GLU A 460 15.87 17.90 14.29
CA GLU A 460 14.81 18.36 15.20
C GLU A 460 14.95 19.84 15.54
N MET A 461 16.13 20.25 16.03
CA MET A 461 16.39 21.64 16.43
C MET A 461 16.20 22.60 15.25
N SER A 462 16.71 22.21 14.08
CA SER A 462 16.53 22.98 12.82
C SER A 462 15.05 23.15 12.44
N ALA A 463 14.21 22.11 12.64
CA ALA A 463 12.79 22.18 12.34
C ALA A 463 12.03 23.14 13.28
N CYS A 464 12.43 23.23 14.55
CA CYS A 464 11.87 24.21 15.50
C CYS A 464 12.34 25.64 15.20
N LEU A 465 13.66 25.85 15.06
CA LEU A 465 14.26 27.17 14.85
C LEU A 465 13.92 27.78 13.49
N TYR A 466 13.61 26.96 12.47
CA TYR A 466 13.11 27.44 11.17
C TYR A 466 11.96 28.46 11.30
N CYS A 467 11.06 28.25 12.27
CA CYS A 467 10.05 29.23 12.65
C CYS A 467 10.49 30.09 13.84
N HIS A 468 10.99 29.49 14.92
CA HIS A 468 11.14 30.20 16.19
C HIS A 468 12.36 31.14 16.29
N ASP A 469 13.32 31.08 15.38
CA ASP A 469 14.48 31.99 15.36
C ASP A 469 14.23 33.24 14.47
N ASN A 470 13.50 33.09 13.36
CA ASN A 470 13.42 34.12 12.31
C ASN A 470 11.99 34.52 11.85
N ALA A 471 10.92 34.04 12.49
CA ALA A 471 9.56 34.34 12.03
C ALA A 471 9.16 35.83 12.16
N GLY A 472 8.35 36.26 11.19
CA GLY A 472 7.46 37.42 11.35
C GLY A 472 6.26 37.09 12.24
N ALA A 473 5.12 37.74 11.99
CA ALA A 473 3.97 37.79 12.89
C ALA A 473 3.25 36.45 13.22
N ASP A 474 3.71 35.31 12.70
CA ASP A 474 3.00 34.02 12.74
C ASP A 474 3.49 33.06 13.85
N ALA A 475 4.64 33.32 14.49
CA ALA A 475 5.14 32.53 15.62
C ALA A 475 5.89 33.41 16.65
N PRO A 476 5.88 33.06 17.95
CA PRO A 476 6.74 33.71 18.92
C PRO A 476 8.22 33.43 18.62
N THR A 477 9.02 34.49 18.49
CA THR A 477 10.48 34.37 18.35
C THR A 477 11.15 34.15 19.71
N ILE A 478 12.28 33.44 19.72
CA ILE A 478 13.06 33.12 20.91
C ILE A 478 14.55 33.41 20.67
N ASP A 479 15.29 33.79 21.72
CA ASP A 479 16.75 34.00 21.67
C ASP A 479 17.44 32.70 22.15
N TRP A 480 17.43 31.68 21.30
CA TRP A 480 17.92 30.35 21.67
C TRP A 480 19.43 30.21 21.55
N ASP A 481 20.00 30.75 20.47
CA ASP A 481 21.42 30.60 20.15
C ASP A 481 22.31 31.28 21.20
N GLY A 482 23.32 30.56 21.68
CA GLY A 482 24.22 31.01 22.75
C GLY A 482 23.66 30.84 24.17
N SER A 483 22.37 30.53 24.35
CA SER A 483 21.79 30.24 25.68
C SER A 483 22.50 29.09 26.38
N MET A 484 22.46 29.09 27.72
CA MET A 484 23.06 28.01 28.53
C MET A 484 22.55 26.62 28.11
N HIS A 485 21.26 26.49 27.81
CA HIS A 485 20.66 25.23 27.35
C HIS A 485 21.08 24.86 25.93
N ALA A 486 21.29 25.82 25.03
CA ALA A 486 21.85 25.55 23.71
C ALA A 486 23.31 25.07 23.80
N ASN A 487 24.12 25.67 24.68
CA ASN A 487 25.53 25.31 24.90
C ASN A 487 25.70 23.90 25.49
N ASP A 488 24.80 23.49 26.39
CA ASP A 488 24.73 22.12 26.94
C ASP A 488 23.99 21.13 26.00
N GLU A 489 23.65 21.57 24.79
CA GLU A 489 22.89 20.84 23.78
C GLU A 489 21.56 20.23 24.29
N VAL A 490 20.77 20.95 25.08
CA VAL A 490 19.41 20.52 25.44
C VAL A 490 18.49 20.68 24.23
N SER A 491 17.53 19.77 24.02
CA SER A 491 16.58 19.89 22.91
C SER A 491 15.27 20.55 23.30
N CYS A 492 14.57 21.18 22.36
CA CYS A 492 13.25 21.78 22.60
C CYS A 492 12.26 20.76 23.20
N ARG A 493 12.28 19.50 22.73
CA ARG A 493 11.41 18.41 23.25
C ARG A 493 11.71 17.98 24.68
N ASN A 494 12.83 18.38 25.30
CA ASN A 494 13.06 18.14 26.72
C ASN A 494 12.10 18.95 27.60
N CYS A 495 11.61 20.10 27.11
CA CYS A 495 10.70 20.99 27.82
C CYS A 495 9.33 21.09 27.15
N HIS A 496 9.28 21.13 25.82
CA HIS A 496 8.07 21.38 25.03
C HIS A 496 7.46 20.10 24.45
N THR A 497 6.13 19.98 24.55
CA THR A 497 5.35 18.91 23.94
C THR A 497 4.69 19.37 22.65
N VAL A 498 4.91 18.64 21.54
CA VAL A 498 4.41 19.01 20.20
C VAL A 498 3.31 18.10 19.63
N HIS A 499 2.82 17.13 20.42
CA HIS A 499 1.77 16.17 20.01
C HIS A 499 0.56 16.05 20.98
N VAL A 500 0.55 16.79 22.10
CA VAL A 500 -0.53 16.76 23.11
C VAL A 500 -1.24 18.11 23.22
N ALA A 501 -2.43 18.12 23.82
CA ALA A 501 -3.24 19.34 23.94
C ALA A 501 -2.56 20.37 24.86
N GLY A 502 -2.56 21.64 24.46
CA GLY A 502 -1.94 22.71 25.24
C GLY A 502 -0.41 22.59 25.33
N SER A 503 0.14 22.86 26.51
CA SER A 503 1.56 22.74 26.83
C SER A 503 1.68 22.51 28.33
N ASP A 504 2.39 21.47 28.74
CA ASP A 504 2.62 21.16 30.16
C ASP A 504 3.35 22.31 30.88
N LEU A 505 4.08 23.16 30.15
CA LEU A 505 4.74 24.35 30.69
C LEU A 505 3.80 25.52 31.04
N LEU A 506 2.50 25.42 30.75
CA LEU A 506 1.49 26.37 31.22
C LEU A 506 1.09 26.12 32.68
N ASP A 507 1.21 24.87 33.15
CA ASP A 507 1.03 24.55 34.56
C ASP A 507 2.36 24.75 35.31
N LYS A 508 2.31 25.52 36.39
CA LYS A 508 3.51 25.90 37.15
C LYS A 508 4.14 24.72 37.88
N GLN A 509 3.35 23.72 38.28
CA GLN A 509 3.85 22.53 38.96
C GLN A 509 4.50 21.57 37.96
N ALA A 510 3.87 21.32 36.81
CA ALA A 510 4.44 20.54 35.72
C ALA A 510 5.72 21.18 35.15
N GLN A 511 5.75 22.51 34.97
CA GLN A 511 6.97 23.25 34.62
C GLN A 511 8.08 23.06 35.66
N THR A 512 7.75 23.13 36.95
CA THR A 512 8.72 22.91 38.04
C THR A 512 9.27 21.48 38.01
N ILE A 513 8.42 20.48 37.81
CA ILE A 513 8.81 19.06 37.68
C ILE A 513 9.73 18.86 36.47
N ASN A 514 9.43 19.52 35.34
CA ASN A 514 10.26 19.46 34.14
C ASN A 514 11.67 20.01 34.38
N CYS A 515 11.80 21.19 35.02
CA CYS A 515 13.12 21.73 35.39
C CYS A 515 13.84 20.84 36.43
N ALA A 516 13.12 20.35 37.45
CA ALA A 516 13.68 19.51 38.51
C ALA A 516 14.27 18.20 38.00
N ALA A 517 13.72 17.62 36.92
CA ALA A 517 14.22 16.39 36.30
C ALA A 517 15.72 16.45 35.91
N CYS A 518 16.23 17.65 35.63
CA CYS A 518 17.67 17.89 35.40
C CYS A 518 18.35 18.61 36.59
N HIS A 519 17.68 19.57 37.24
CA HIS A 519 18.31 20.49 38.18
C HIS A 519 18.24 20.09 39.67
N GLU A 520 17.49 19.06 40.06
CA GLU A 520 17.34 18.62 41.48
C GLU A 520 18.33 17.49 41.88
N GLY A 521 19.32 17.18 41.03
CA GLY A 521 20.21 16.01 41.19
C GLY A 521 21.65 16.29 41.61
N VAL A 522 22.32 15.27 42.17
CA VAL A 522 23.77 15.28 42.55
C VAL A 522 24.74 15.55 41.40
N ASN A 523 24.29 15.51 40.14
CA ASN A 523 25.08 15.83 38.96
C ASN A 523 24.99 17.31 38.53
N ALA A 524 24.13 18.12 39.14
CA ALA A 524 23.86 19.51 38.73
C ALA A 524 25.01 20.51 38.97
N GLY A 525 26.11 20.08 39.60
CA GLY A 525 27.27 20.94 39.89
C GLY A 525 27.07 21.84 41.10
N ASN A 526 27.66 21.45 42.24
CA ASN A 526 27.87 22.28 43.43
C ASN A 526 26.64 23.07 43.99
N GLY A 527 25.44 22.50 43.85
CA GLY A 527 24.22 23.00 44.50
C GLY A 527 23.01 22.16 44.17
N THR A 528 22.65 21.20 45.03
CA THR A 528 21.33 20.54 44.96
C THR A 528 20.26 21.54 45.35
N ILE A 529 19.38 21.90 44.41
CA ILE A 529 18.24 22.78 44.65
C ILE A 529 17.18 22.03 45.45
N ALA A 530 16.91 22.43 46.70
CA ALA A 530 15.80 21.90 47.50
C ALA A 530 14.56 22.81 47.34
N TRP A 531 14.01 22.86 46.11
CA TRP A 531 12.90 23.75 45.76
C TRP A 531 11.59 23.37 46.42
N HIS A 532 11.34 22.06 46.53
CA HIS A 532 10.18 21.50 47.21
C HIS A 532 10.12 22.01 48.67
N ASP A 533 8.94 22.44 49.10
CA ASP A 533 8.66 23.11 50.38
C ASP A 533 9.34 24.49 50.62
N SER A 534 9.99 25.10 49.62
CA SER A 534 10.44 26.51 49.71
C SER A 534 9.27 27.49 49.82
N VAL A 535 9.51 28.71 50.33
CA VAL A 535 8.43 29.72 50.43
C VAL A 535 7.88 30.16 49.07
N HIS A 536 8.70 30.14 48.02
CA HIS A 536 8.26 30.49 46.67
C HIS A 536 7.46 29.35 46.02
N ALA A 537 7.91 28.09 46.17
CA ALA A 537 7.14 26.92 45.74
C ALA A 537 5.76 26.86 46.43
N ASN A 538 5.70 27.14 47.74
CA ASN A 538 4.46 27.18 48.53
C ASN A 538 3.52 28.37 48.21
N ASN A 539 3.90 29.29 47.32
CA ASN A 539 3.07 30.41 46.86
C ASN A 539 2.82 30.35 45.34
N ASP A 540 2.72 29.13 44.79
CA ASP A 540 2.42 28.86 43.38
C ASP A 540 3.35 29.62 42.42
N LEU A 541 4.66 29.62 42.69
CA LEU A 541 5.68 30.08 41.75
C LEU A 541 6.43 28.89 41.14
N SER A 542 6.91 29.10 39.92
CA SER A 542 7.70 28.14 39.15
C SER A 542 9.09 28.70 38.84
N CYS A 543 10.01 27.86 38.36
CA CYS A 543 11.34 28.30 37.95
C CYS A 543 11.29 29.45 36.93
N ALA A 544 10.42 29.38 35.91
CA ALA A 544 10.26 30.44 34.91
C ALA A 544 9.48 31.67 35.40
N SER A 545 8.99 31.68 36.65
CA SER A 545 8.49 32.91 37.29
C SER A 545 9.61 33.90 37.61
N CYS A 546 10.87 33.44 37.57
CA CYS A 546 12.06 34.27 37.84
C CYS A 546 13.17 34.10 36.80
N HIS A 547 13.40 32.88 36.31
CA HIS A 547 14.43 32.57 35.33
C HIS A 547 13.93 32.71 33.89
N GLN A 548 14.77 33.23 33.00
CA GLN A 548 14.58 33.16 31.55
C GLN A 548 15.50 32.08 30.99
N VAL A 549 14.97 31.23 30.10
CA VAL A 549 15.67 30.02 29.59
C VAL A 549 16.01 30.07 28.10
N HIS A 550 15.41 31.00 27.35
CA HIS A 550 15.69 31.29 25.95
C HIS A 550 16.38 32.67 25.85
N VAL A 551 17.54 32.78 26.49
CA VAL A 551 18.44 33.94 26.48
C VAL A 551 19.88 33.46 26.70
N ASP A 552 20.86 34.18 26.15
CA ASP A 552 22.31 33.95 26.31
C ASP A 552 22.71 33.68 27.79
N HIS A 553 22.22 34.51 28.72
CA HIS A 553 22.49 34.35 30.15
C HIS A 553 21.26 34.66 31.02
N ASN A 554 21.15 33.96 32.15
CA ASN A 554 20.10 34.20 33.15
C ASN A 554 20.16 35.65 33.68
N PRO A 555 19.12 36.49 33.49
CA PRO A 555 19.15 37.90 33.89
C PRO A 555 19.38 38.13 35.40
N LEU A 556 19.13 37.13 36.24
CA LEU A 556 19.33 37.20 37.69
C LEU A 556 20.80 37.23 38.12
N VAL A 557 21.75 37.14 37.19
CA VAL A 557 23.17 37.47 37.46
C VAL A 557 23.42 38.99 37.47
N ASP A 558 22.57 39.78 36.79
CA ASP A 558 22.62 41.24 36.91
C ASP A 558 21.86 41.70 38.16
N ARG A 559 22.55 42.53 38.96
CA ARG A 559 22.03 43.06 40.21
C ARG A 559 20.77 43.89 40.02
N THR A 560 20.70 44.68 38.95
CA THR A 560 19.58 45.61 38.72
C THR A 560 18.34 44.83 38.32
N ALA A 561 18.47 43.88 37.40
CA ALA A 561 17.40 42.97 36.97
C ALA A 561 16.91 42.09 38.14
N GLN A 562 17.82 41.49 38.92
CA GLN A 562 17.46 40.71 40.11
C GLN A 562 16.69 41.56 41.13
N THR A 563 17.19 42.77 41.44
CA THR A 563 16.52 43.69 42.38
C THR A 563 15.10 44.05 41.92
N GLN A 564 14.93 44.40 40.64
CA GLN A 564 13.64 44.77 40.06
C GLN A 564 12.64 43.62 40.11
N LEU A 565 13.07 42.39 39.79
CA LEU A 565 12.20 41.22 39.89
C LEU A 565 11.76 40.98 41.34
N CYS A 566 12.68 40.98 42.30
CA CYS A 566 12.34 40.79 43.71
C CYS A 566 11.31 41.84 44.18
N PHE A 567 11.48 43.11 43.81
CA PHE A 567 10.54 44.16 44.21
C PHE A 567 9.18 44.14 43.48
N SER A 568 9.05 43.47 42.32
CA SER A 568 7.73 43.29 41.69
C SER A 568 6.75 42.40 42.48
N CYS A 569 7.23 41.71 43.52
CA CYS A 569 6.39 41.00 44.50
C CYS A 569 6.66 41.46 45.94
N HIS A 570 7.89 41.91 46.24
CA HIS A 570 8.29 42.44 47.54
C HIS A 570 8.42 43.97 47.52
N GLU A 571 7.42 44.67 46.98
CA GLU A 571 7.37 46.14 46.86
C GLU A 571 7.71 46.84 48.19
N ASP A 572 7.25 46.27 49.32
CA ASP A 572 7.47 46.86 50.64
C ASP A 572 8.94 46.87 51.07
N ARG A 573 9.81 46.10 50.41
CA ARG A 573 11.26 46.04 50.68
C ARG A 573 12.05 47.10 49.94
N GLU A 574 11.55 47.67 48.84
CA GLU A 574 12.27 48.72 48.09
C GLU A 574 12.63 49.91 49.00
N GLU A 575 11.67 50.36 49.81
CA GLU A 575 11.86 51.44 50.79
C GLU A 575 12.32 50.94 52.17
N LYS A 576 11.89 49.74 52.60
CA LYS A 576 11.96 49.31 54.02
C LYS A 576 12.83 48.07 54.25
N HIS A 577 13.69 47.69 53.31
CA HIS A 577 14.67 46.63 53.55
C HIS A 577 15.54 46.96 54.78
N PRO A 578 15.57 46.11 55.83
CA PRO A 578 16.40 46.36 57.01
C PRO A 578 17.87 46.43 56.62
N ARG A 579 18.48 47.61 56.75
CA ARG A 579 19.94 47.78 56.59
C ARG A 579 20.58 47.55 57.96
N PHE A 580 21.53 46.62 58.04
CA PHE A 580 22.24 46.32 59.29
C PHE A 580 23.16 47.50 59.67
N GLU A 581 22.64 48.46 60.45
CA GLU A 581 23.24 49.79 60.71
C GLU A 581 24.66 49.82 61.31
N ASN A 582 25.26 48.67 61.62
CA ASN A 582 26.59 48.55 62.24
C ASN A 582 27.55 47.59 61.51
N LYS A 583 27.29 47.26 60.23
CA LYS A 583 28.22 46.45 59.41
C LYS A 583 28.59 47.20 58.12
N ALA A 584 29.85 47.09 57.72
CA ALA A 584 30.39 47.69 56.49
C ALA A 584 29.98 46.90 55.22
N ILE A 585 28.68 46.61 55.09
CA ILE A 585 28.08 45.91 53.96
C ILE A 585 27.74 46.93 52.89
N ARG A 586 28.37 46.81 51.72
CA ARG A 586 28.06 47.62 50.54
C ARG A 586 26.90 46.99 49.79
N PHE A 587 25.68 47.28 50.20
CA PHE A 587 24.47 46.81 49.53
C PHE A 587 24.43 47.22 48.04
N GLU A 588 25.08 48.33 47.68
CA GLU A 588 25.27 48.79 46.29
C GLU A 588 26.23 47.94 45.45
N GLU A 589 26.87 46.92 46.04
CA GLU A 589 27.81 46.00 45.38
C GLU A 589 27.36 44.52 45.46
N LEU A 590 26.20 44.24 46.06
CA LEU A 590 25.70 42.88 46.33
C LEU A 590 24.37 42.60 45.63
N ASN A 591 24.15 41.33 45.30
CA ASN A 591 22.87 40.78 44.86
C ASN A 591 21.99 40.42 46.07
N CYS A 592 20.66 40.39 45.89
CA CYS A 592 19.73 39.86 46.89
C CYS A 592 20.07 38.40 47.24
N SER A 593 20.46 37.61 46.22
CA SER A 593 20.89 36.22 46.34
C SER A 593 22.16 36.01 47.17
N ASP A 594 22.97 37.04 47.42
CA ASP A 594 24.18 36.91 48.27
C ASP A 594 23.83 36.71 49.75
N CYS A 595 22.57 37.01 50.13
CA CYS A 595 22.03 36.86 51.48
C CYS A 595 20.75 36.00 51.53
N HIS A 596 19.99 35.93 50.43
CA HIS A 596 18.71 35.23 50.36
C HIS A 596 18.78 34.06 49.37
N ASP A 597 18.93 32.85 49.90
CA ASP A 597 18.72 31.64 49.13
C ASP A 597 17.21 31.41 48.96
N VAL A 598 16.74 31.50 47.71
CA VAL A 598 15.33 31.33 47.32
C VAL A 598 15.02 29.91 46.84
N HIS A 599 16.06 29.09 46.65
CA HIS A 599 15.99 27.76 46.05
C HIS A 599 16.04 26.62 47.07
N ASN A 600 16.27 26.94 48.35
CA ASN A 600 16.33 25.96 49.44
C ASN A 600 15.23 26.17 50.49
N LEU A 601 15.04 25.14 51.31
CA LEU A 601 14.21 25.17 52.51
C LEU A 601 14.65 26.31 53.45
N LEU A 602 13.67 27.04 54.01
CA LEU A 602 13.95 27.85 55.19
C LEU A 602 14.43 26.92 56.32
N PRO A 603 15.50 27.27 57.05
CA PRO A 603 15.81 26.58 58.30
C PRO A 603 14.61 26.74 59.24
N GLN A 604 14.04 25.62 59.70
CA GLN A 604 12.92 25.66 60.64
C GLN A 604 13.33 26.47 61.88
N SER A 605 12.42 27.32 62.36
CA SER A 605 12.70 28.40 63.31
C SER A 605 13.21 27.96 64.69
N ASP A 606 13.26 26.66 64.94
CA ASP A 606 13.67 26.07 66.22
C ASP A 606 15.20 26.00 66.39
N ASP A 607 15.98 26.00 65.31
CA ASP A 607 17.46 25.92 65.36
C ASP A 607 18.17 27.30 65.44
N ILE A 608 17.45 28.42 65.33
CA ILE A 608 18.03 29.78 65.41
C ILE A 608 18.25 30.19 66.89
N LYS A 609 18.96 29.35 67.66
CA LYS A 609 19.35 29.61 69.06
C LYS A 609 20.77 29.20 69.47
N SER A 610 21.71 28.92 68.55
CA SER A 610 23.16 28.85 68.90
C SER A 610 24.18 28.83 67.74
N ALA A 611 23.89 29.43 66.58
CA ALA A 611 24.86 29.51 65.47
C ALA A 611 25.74 30.78 65.54
N ASP A 612 26.89 30.69 66.21
CA ASP A 612 27.90 31.76 66.24
C ASP A 612 28.59 31.85 64.86
N TYR A 613 28.32 32.92 64.10
CA TYR A 613 28.81 33.10 62.73
C TYR A 613 30.33 33.38 62.68
N SER A 614 31.12 32.31 62.69
CA SER A 614 32.53 32.35 62.32
C SER A 614 32.65 32.43 60.79
N ALA A 615 33.11 33.57 60.28
CA ALA A 615 33.17 33.82 58.83
C ALA A 615 34.09 32.82 58.09
N PRO A 616 33.68 32.27 56.92
CA PRO A 616 34.54 31.42 56.12
C PRO A 616 35.70 32.23 55.53
N THR A 617 36.93 31.79 55.79
CA THR A 617 38.13 32.43 55.25
C THR A 617 38.23 32.23 53.75
N ARG A 618 38.27 33.32 52.98
CA ARG A 618 38.64 33.30 51.56
C ARG A 618 40.00 32.62 51.35
N ARG A 619 40.09 31.74 50.36
CA ARG A 619 41.33 31.39 49.64
C ARG A 619 41.03 31.40 48.13
N PRO A 620 42.07 31.65 47.30
CA PRO A 620 41.93 32.34 46.03
C PRO A 620 41.38 31.48 44.90
#